data_AF-A0A3D6EU39-F1
#
_entry.id   AF-A0A3D6EU39-F1
#
_cell.length_a   1.000
_cell.length_b   1.000
_cell.length_c   1.000
_cell.angle_alpha   90.00
_cell.angle_beta   90.00
_cell.angle_gamma   90.00
#
_symmetry.space_group_name_H-M   'P 1'
#
loop_
_entity.id
_entity.type
_entity.pdbx_description
1 polymer ?
#
loop_
_entity_poly.entity_id
_entity_poly.type
_entity_poly.pdbx_seq_one_letter_code
_entity_poly.pdbx_strand_id
1 'polypeptide(L)'
;MAQNGQPELTGKWTGVESGDSLAFIFDPDGVITMLNSGDKETVIGGRAAVRRGKQIRMIYQTDLSRKPFTIDFIIQEVATGNEQGRMEGIFEFLNERQIKLNIAPGKKRPTSFEDFFLVLTKED
;
A
#
# COMPACT_ATOMS: atom_id res chain seq x y z
N MET A 1 8.80 -8.50 -16.07
CA MET A 1 7.64 -9.33 -15.67
C MET A 1 7.23 -8.86 -14.29
N ALA A 2 5.99 -8.42 -14.09
CA ALA A 2 5.51 -8.02 -12.76
C ALA A 2 5.47 -9.28 -11.88
N GLN A 3 6.24 -9.32 -10.80
CA GLN A 3 6.23 -10.46 -9.89
C GLN A 3 4.96 -10.37 -9.04
N ASN A 4 4.09 -11.37 -9.18
CA ASN A 4 2.92 -11.56 -8.32
C ASN A 4 3.40 -11.81 -6.88
N GLY A 5 2.95 -10.97 -5.94
CA GLY A 5 3.27 -11.08 -4.52
C GLY A 5 4.74 -10.81 -4.20
N GLN A 6 5.04 -9.96 -3.22
CA GLN A 6 6.37 -9.95 -2.61
C GLN A 6 6.29 -10.74 -1.31
N PRO A 7 6.89 -11.94 -1.20
CA PRO A 7 6.79 -12.77 0.00
C PRO A 7 7.23 -12.03 1.26
N GLU A 8 8.24 -11.16 1.14
CA GLU A 8 8.75 -10.34 2.24
C GLU A 8 7.71 -9.34 2.77
N LEU A 9 6.93 -8.73 1.87
CA LEU A 9 5.85 -7.78 2.22
C LEU A 9 4.53 -8.47 2.58
N THR A 10 4.34 -9.74 2.22
CA THR A 10 3.08 -10.45 2.48
C THR A 10 2.77 -10.48 3.98
N GLY A 11 1.53 -10.18 4.35
CA GLY A 11 1.06 -10.10 5.73
C GLY A 11 0.44 -8.76 6.10
N LYS A 12 0.11 -8.58 7.38
CA LYS A 12 -0.45 -7.34 7.93
C LYS A 12 0.65 -6.51 8.56
N TRP A 13 0.69 -5.23 8.19
CA TRP A 13 1.65 -4.25 8.68
C TRP A 13 0.89 -3.08 9.30
N THR A 14 1.23 -2.71 10.52
CA THR A 14 0.54 -1.64 11.25
C THR A 14 1.47 -0.51 11.64
N GLY A 15 0.97 0.72 11.61
CA GLY A 15 1.68 1.90 12.07
C GLY A 15 0.71 2.92 12.63
N VAL A 16 1.24 4.00 13.19
CA VAL A 16 0.44 5.09 13.75
C VAL A 16 0.82 6.39 13.06
N GLU A 17 -0.18 7.11 12.56
CA GLU A 17 -0.03 8.44 11.96
C GLU A 17 -0.90 9.42 12.74
N SER A 18 -0.30 10.46 13.32
CA SER A 18 -1.03 11.52 14.03
C SER A 18 -2.02 11.05 15.11
N GLY A 19 -1.82 9.85 15.67
CA GLY A 19 -2.69 9.24 16.69
C GLY A 19 -3.66 8.18 16.13
N ASP A 20 -3.85 8.11 14.82
CA ASP A 20 -4.69 7.10 14.16
C ASP A 20 -3.85 5.88 13.76
N SER A 21 -4.37 4.67 14.00
CA SER A 21 -3.72 3.45 13.56
C SER A 21 -4.09 3.13 12.11
N LEU A 22 -3.07 2.76 11.33
CA LEU A 22 -3.16 2.36 9.94
C LEU A 22 -2.70 0.92 9.83
N ALA A 23 -3.43 0.10 9.06
CA ALA A 23 -3.01 -1.24 8.70
C ALA A 23 -2.95 -1.40 7.18
N PHE A 24 -1.89 -2.05 6.70
CA PHE A 24 -1.68 -2.44 5.31
C PHE A 24 -1.61 -3.97 5.26
N ILE A 25 -2.54 -4.60 4.57
CA ILE A 25 -2.62 -6.05 4.43
C ILE A 25 -2.25 -6.39 2.99
N PHE A 26 -1.07 -6.97 2.81
CA PHE A 26 -0.56 -7.42 1.52
C PHE A 26 -0.87 -8.90 1.33
N ASP A 27 -1.75 -9.21 0.38
CA ASP A 27 -2.09 -10.58 0.04
C ASP A 27 -0.99 -11.21 -0.85
N PRO A 28 -0.81 -12.53 -0.79
CA PRO A 28 0.13 -13.26 -1.65
C PRO A 28 -0.16 -13.12 -3.15
N ASP A 29 -1.41 -12.82 -3.53
CA ASP A 29 -1.83 -12.67 -4.93
C ASP A 29 -1.69 -11.24 -5.48
N GLY A 30 -1.03 -10.35 -4.73
CA GLY A 30 -0.74 -8.98 -5.16
C GLY A 30 -1.86 -7.97 -4.85
N VAL A 31 -2.88 -8.35 -4.09
CA VAL A 31 -3.92 -7.44 -3.59
C VAL A 31 -3.45 -6.74 -2.31
N ILE A 32 -3.87 -5.50 -2.11
CA ILE A 32 -3.64 -4.76 -0.86
C ILE A 32 -4.94 -4.21 -0.29
N THR A 33 -5.08 -4.32 1.03
CA THR A 33 -6.15 -3.67 1.80
C THR A 33 -5.54 -2.69 2.79
N MET A 34 -6.05 -1.45 2.79
CA MET A 34 -5.69 -0.45 3.78
C MET A 34 -6.84 -0.27 4.78
N LEU A 35 -6.53 -0.30 6.07
CA LEU A 35 -7.47 0.00 7.15
C LEU A 35 -7.00 1.25 7.86
N ASN A 36 -7.90 2.19 8.10
CA ASN A 36 -7.66 3.33 9.00
C ASN A 36 -8.65 3.22 10.16
N SER A 37 -8.14 3.16 11.39
CA SER A 37 -8.93 3.02 12.61
C SER A 37 -9.11 4.32 13.39
N GLY A 38 -9.08 5.48 12.72
CA GLY A 38 -9.50 6.75 13.32
C GLY A 38 -10.99 6.75 13.70
N ASP A 39 -11.64 7.92 13.75
CA ASP A 39 -13.03 8.09 14.24
C ASP A 39 -14.08 7.17 13.58
N LYS A 40 -13.80 6.63 12.39
CA LYS A 40 -14.56 5.55 11.75
C LYS A 40 -13.60 4.58 11.09
N GLU A 41 -13.65 3.32 11.49
CA GLU A 41 -12.92 2.25 10.81
C GLU A 41 -13.32 2.24 9.33
N THR A 42 -12.38 2.64 8.47
CA THR A 42 -12.61 2.76 7.03
C THR A 42 -11.69 1.80 6.30
N VAL A 43 -12.31 0.85 5.58
CA VAL A 43 -11.61 -0.05 4.67
C VAL A 43 -11.44 0.64 3.32
N ILE A 44 -10.19 0.77 2.88
CA ILE A 44 -9.81 1.34 1.59
C ILE A 44 -9.13 0.26 0.76
N GLY A 45 -9.72 -0.07 -0.40
CA GLY A 45 -9.15 -1.07 -1.33
C GLY A 45 -9.65 -2.50 -1.07
N GLY A 46 -8.73 -3.47 -1.10
CA GLY A 46 -9.05 -4.90 -1.00
C GLY A 46 -9.59 -5.51 -2.29
N ARG A 47 -10.14 -6.73 -2.17
CA ARG A 47 -10.56 -7.56 -3.32
C ARG A 47 -11.78 -7.01 -4.06
N ALA A 48 -12.68 -6.34 -3.36
CA ALA A 48 -13.89 -5.77 -3.94
C ALA A 48 -14.43 -4.63 -3.06
N ALA A 49 -14.13 -3.39 -3.45
CA ALA A 49 -14.77 -2.19 -2.92
C ALA A 49 -15.65 -1.54 -4.00
N VAL A 50 -16.63 -0.73 -3.62
CA VAL A 50 -17.46 0.01 -4.58
C VAL A 50 -17.02 1.48 -4.61
N ARG A 51 -16.65 1.97 -5.78
CA ARG A 51 -16.32 3.39 -6.01
C ARG A 51 -17.09 3.90 -7.22
N ARG A 52 -17.91 4.94 -7.04
CA ARG A 52 -18.77 5.52 -8.09
C ARG A 52 -19.65 4.47 -8.81
N GLY A 53 -20.19 3.51 -8.06
CA GLY A 53 -21.03 2.43 -8.60
C GLY A 53 -20.28 1.29 -9.30
N LYS A 54 -18.94 1.35 -9.37
CA LYS A 54 -18.10 0.29 -9.97
C LYS A 54 -17.40 -0.53 -8.90
N GLN A 55 -17.32 -1.84 -9.12
CA GLN A 55 -16.45 -2.70 -8.33
C GLN A 55 -14.99 -2.42 -8.68
N ILE A 56 -14.20 -2.11 -7.66
CA ILE A 56 -12.77 -1.89 -7.77
C ILE A 56 -12.02 -2.85 -6.85
N ARG A 57 -10.78 -3.14 -7.21
CA ARG A 57 -9.79 -3.78 -6.34
C ARG A 57 -8.55 -2.91 -6.23
N MET A 58 -7.78 -3.08 -5.17
CA MET A 58 -6.49 -2.43 -5.04
C MET A 58 -5.38 -3.48 -5.10
N ILE A 59 -4.42 -3.28 -6.00
CA ILE A 59 -3.23 -4.13 -6.12
C ILE A 59 -1.99 -3.32 -5.78
N TYR A 60 -0.89 -4.00 -5.50
CA TYR A 60 0.41 -3.36 -5.32
C TYR A 60 1.43 -3.84 -6.35
N GLN A 61 2.33 -2.95 -6.73
CA GLN A 61 3.50 -3.26 -7.57
C GLN A 61 4.75 -2.70 -6.91
N THR A 62 5.84 -3.44 -6.94
CA THR A 62 7.11 -3.01 -6.34
C THR A 62 8.25 -3.10 -7.36
N ASP A 63 9.26 -2.25 -7.17
CA ASP A 63 10.55 -2.35 -7.84
C ASP A 63 11.66 -2.32 -6.80
N LEU A 64 12.39 -3.44 -6.70
CA LEU A 64 13.49 -3.64 -5.77
C LEU A 64 14.87 -3.42 -6.41
N SER A 65 14.93 -2.99 -7.67
CA SER A 65 16.19 -2.85 -8.41
C SER A 65 17.04 -1.65 -7.96
N ARG A 66 16.44 -0.69 -7.25
CA ARG A 66 17.09 0.55 -6.79
C ARG A 66 16.58 0.95 -5.41
N LYS A 67 17.42 1.62 -4.63
CA LYS A 67 17.06 2.17 -3.31
C LYS A 67 16.80 3.69 -3.39
N PRO A 68 15.83 4.23 -2.63
CA PRO A 68 14.81 3.49 -1.89
C PRO A 68 13.93 2.66 -2.84
N PHE A 69 13.42 1.52 -2.37
CA PHE A 69 12.57 0.66 -3.20
C PHE A 69 11.29 1.40 -3.53
N THR A 70 10.66 1.07 -4.65
CA THR A 70 9.42 1.75 -5.04
C THR A 70 8.22 0.84 -4.88
N ILE A 71 7.09 1.44 -4.54
CA ILE A 71 5.82 0.74 -4.39
C ILE A 71 4.68 1.60 -4.92
N ASP A 72 3.81 1.00 -5.73
CA ASP A 72 2.60 1.64 -6.25
C ASP A 72 1.37 0.89 -5.76
N PHE A 73 0.39 1.62 -5.24
CA PHE A 73 -0.95 1.09 -4.97
C PHE A 73 -1.88 1.50 -6.10
N ILE A 74 -2.35 0.52 -6.85
CA ILE A 74 -3.10 0.73 -8.09
C ILE A 74 -4.54 0.30 -7.86
N ILE A 75 -5.46 1.23 -8.10
CA ILE A 75 -6.90 0.97 -8.05
C ILE A 75 -7.34 0.54 -9.45
N GLN A 76 -7.90 -0.66 -9.57
CA GLN A 76 -8.38 -1.21 -10.84
C GLN A 76 -9.87 -1.50 -10.77
N GLU A 77 -10.59 -1.24 -11.86
CA GLU A 77 -11.95 -1.76 -12.04
C GLU A 77 -11.90 -3.28 -12.21
N VAL A 78 -12.69 -4.03 -11.43
CA VAL A 78 -12.66 -5.49 -11.43
C VAL A 78 -13.10 -6.06 -12.78
N ALA A 79 -14.13 -5.47 -13.38
CA ALA A 79 -14.72 -5.97 -14.63
C ALA A 79 -13.82 -5.80 -15.86
N THR A 80 -13.02 -4.73 -15.91
CA THR A 80 -12.25 -4.34 -17.10
C THR A 80 -10.74 -4.42 -16.90
N GLY A 81 -10.27 -4.42 -15.64
CA GLY A 81 -8.85 -4.27 -15.30
C GLY A 81 -8.32 -2.84 -15.46
N ASN A 82 -9.15 -1.88 -15.88
CA ASN A 82 -8.72 -0.50 -16.14
C ASN A 82 -8.30 0.19 -14.84
N GLU A 83 -7.12 0.80 -14.87
CA GLU A 83 -6.63 1.66 -13.78
C GLU A 83 -7.54 2.87 -13.59
N GLN A 84 -8.03 3.06 -12.37
CA GLN A 84 -8.87 4.18 -11.94
C GLN A 84 -8.08 5.20 -11.13
N GLY A 85 -6.85 4.88 -10.76
CA GLY A 85 -5.93 5.73 -10.02
C GLY A 85 -4.78 4.95 -9.40
N ARG A 86 -3.75 5.68 -9.03
CA ARG A 86 -2.52 5.15 -8.46
C ARG A 86 -2.02 6.06 -7.35
N MET A 87 -1.48 5.44 -6.30
CA MET A 87 -0.71 6.11 -5.26
C MET A 87 0.72 5.61 -5.38
N GLU A 88 1.62 6.51 -5.77
CA GLU A 88 3.03 6.18 -5.92
C GLU A 88 3.76 6.41 -4.59
N GLY A 89 4.70 5.53 -4.30
CA GLY A 89 5.46 5.57 -3.06
C GLY A 89 6.84 4.97 -3.15
N ILE A 90 7.56 5.12 -2.06
CA ILE A 90 8.84 4.49 -1.80
C ILE A 90 8.81 3.81 -0.44
N PHE A 91 9.61 2.75 -0.29
CA PHE A 91 9.74 2.06 0.98
C PHE A 91 11.15 1.49 1.18
N GLU A 92 11.48 1.22 2.43
CA GLU A 92 12.72 0.53 2.81
C GLU A 92 12.46 -0.41 3.99
N PHE A 93 13.09 -1.58 3.99
CA PHE A 93 13.13 -2.43 5.17
C PHE A 93 14.12 -1.84 6.19
N LEU A 94 13.63 -1.62 7.41
CA LEU A 94 14.49 -1.32 8.56
C LEU A 94 15.03 -2.61 9.19
N ASN A 95 14.20 -3.65 9.19
CA ASN A 95 14.51 -5.01 9.59
C ASN A 95 13.41 -5.96 9.04
N GLU A 96 13.46 -7.23 9.41
CA GLU A 96 12.51 -8.27 8.96
C GLU A 96 11.04 -7.98 9.30
N ARG A 97 10.81 -7.13 10.31
CA ARG A 97 9.47 -6.83 10.83
C ARG A 97 9.10 -5.36 10.71
N GLN A 98 9.94 -4.50 10.15
CA GLN A 98 9.67 -3.07 10.06
C GLN A 98 10.04 -2.50 8.70
N ILE A 99 9.13 -1.69 8.15
CA ILE A 99 9.36 -0.91 6.94
C ILE A 99 9.15 0.58 7.21
N LYS A 100 9.93 1.42 6.52
CA LYS A 100 9.59 2.83 6.29
C LYS A 100 8.82 2.93 4.98
N LEU A 101 7.69 3.62 5.00
CA LEU A 101 6.85 3.85 3.84
C LEU A 101 6.60 5.34 3.66
N ASN A 102 6.74 5.85 2.44
CA ASN A 102 6.29 7.19 2.07
C ASN A 102 5.45 7.08 0.80
N ILE A 103 4.17 7.47 0.90
CA ILE A 103 3.21 7.44 -0.20
C ILE A 103 2.70 8.85 -0.47
N ALA A 104 2.47 9.17 -1.75
CA ALA A 104 2.01 10.48 -2.16
C ALA A 104 0.71 10.39 -2.98
N PRO A 105 -0.47 10.35 -2.33
CA PRO A 105 -1.75 10.27 -3.04
C PRO A 105 -1.97 11.48 -3.96
N GLY A 106 -2.14 11.24 -5.27
CA GLY A 106 -2.41 12.28 -6.26
C GLY A 106 -1.24 13.26 -6.52
N LYS A 107 -0.03 12.92 -6.05
CA LYS A 107 1.20 13.69 -6.26
C LYS A 107 2.25 12.78 -6.92
N LYS A 108 3.39 13.37 -7.30
CA LYS A 108 4.53 12.61 -7.81
C LYS A 108 5.10 11.71 -6.71
N ARG A 109 5.59 10.52 -7.10
CA ARG A 109 6.38 9.64 -6.23
C ARG A 109 7.43 10.41 -5.40
N PRO A 110 7.47 10.22 -4.07
CA PRO A 110 8.53 10.76 -3.23
C PRO A 110 9.90 10.20 -3.63
N THR A 111 10.95 10.98 -3.45
CA THR A 111 12.33 10.55 -3.73
C THR A 111 13.17 10.34 -2.46
N SER A 112 12.66 10.76 -1.29
CA SER A 112 13.31 10.63 0.01
C SER A 112 12.28 10.50 1.14
N PHE A 113 12.76 10.18 2.35
CA PHE A 113 11.96 10.10 3.57
C PHE A 113 12.16 11.32 4.49
N GLU A 114 12.67 12.44 3.98
CA GLU A 114 13.00 13.61 4.81
C GLU A 114 11.76 14.36 5.30
N ASP A 115 10.76 14.53 4.42
CA ASP A 115 9.55 15.30 4.74
C ASP A 115 8.52 14.50 5.53
N PHE A 116 8.34 13.24 5.17
CA PHE A 116 7.32 12.37 5.72
C PHE A 116 7.68 10.90 5.53
N PHE A 117 7.38 10.09 6.53
CA PHE A 117 7.36 8.63 6.42
C PHE A 117 6.52 8.03 7.54
N LEU A 118 6.00 6.85 7.27
CA LEU A 118 5.36 5.98 8.24
C LEU A 118 6.29 4.81 8.54
N VAL A 119 6.40 4.45 9.81
CA VAL A 119 7.01 3.17 10.19
C VAL A 119 5.87 2.18 10.38
N LEU A 120 5.89 1.11 9.59
CA LEU A 120 4.95 0.00 9.72
C LEU A 120 5.66 -1.22 10.31
N THR A 121 5.00 -1.92 11.21
CA THR A 121 5.48 -3.12 11.88
C THR A 121 4.63 -4.33 11.47
N LYS A 122 5.27 -5.43 11.11
CA LYS A 122 4.61 -6.68 10.74
C LYS A 122 3.99 -7.34 11.97
N GLU A 123 2.68 -7.60 11.90
CA GLU A 123 1.98 -8.44 12.86
C GLU A 123 2.35 -9.92 12.66
N ASP A 124 2.39 -10.68 13.76
CA ASP A 124 2.65 -12.13 13.76
C ASP A 124 1.42 -12.93 13.31
#